data_AF-A0A392V9Q0-F1
#
_entry.id   AF-A0A392V9Q0-F1
#
_cell.length_a   1.000
_cell.length_b   1.000
_cell.length_c   1.000
_cell.angle_alpha   90.00
_cell.angle_beta   90.00
_cell.angle_gamma   90.00
#
_symmetry.space_group_name_H-M   'P 1'
#
loop_
_entity.id
_entity.type
_entity.pdbx_description
1 polymer ?
#
loop_
_entity_poly.entity_id
_entity_poly.type
_entity_poly.pdbx_seq_one_letter_code
_entity_poly.pdbx_strand_id
1 'polypeptide(L)' 'MQNALLEFARVISAKQQTVAGTLHHITLEVKDGANKKVYEAKVWEKSWENFKEVQEFKLIQDAPA' A
#
# COMPACT_ATOMS: atom_id res chain seq x y z
N MET A 1 -0.12 2.07 -21.85
CA MET A 1 -0.14 1.83 -20.39
C MET A 1 0.05 0.34 -20.18
N GLN A 2 1.01 -0.08 -19.36
CA GLN A 2 1.29 -1.50 -19.11
C GLN A 2 0.74 -1.84 -17.73
N ASN A 3 -0.30 -2.67 -17.69
CA ASN A 3 -0.85 -3.16 -16.43
C ASN A 3 0.10 -4.22 -15.88
N ALA A 4 0.73 -3.95 -14.74
CA ALA A 4 1.57 -4.93 -14.04
C ALA A 4 0.67 -5.86 -13.20
N LEU A 5 0.92 -7.17 -13.28
CA LEU A 5 0.27 -8.13 -12.40
C LEU A 5 1.07 -8.21 -11.10
N LEU A 6 0.73 -7.36 -10.13
CA LEU A 6 1.39 -7.33 -8.84
C LEU A 6 0.79 -8.37 -7.89
N GLU A 7 1.63 -9.23 -7.34
CA GLU A 7 1.24 -10.22 -6.34
C GLU A 7 1.67 -9.75 -4.96
N PHE A 8 0.73 -9.69 -4.01
CA PHE A 8 1.04 -9.37 -2.61
C PHE A 8 1.94 -10.44 -1.99
N ALA A 9 3.05 -10.03 -1.36
CA ALA A 9 3.91 -10.94 -0.61
C ALA A 9 3.71 -10.77 0.90
N ARG A 10 3.96 -9.57 1.46
CA ARG A 10 3.80 -9.27 2.89
C ARG A 10 3.71 -7.79 3.19
N VAL A 11 3.19 -7.45 4.37
CA VAL A 11 3.33 -6.12 4.96
C VAL A 11 4.70 -6.00 5.62
N ILE A 12 5.47 -4.96 5.29
CA ILE A 12 6.75 -4.64 5.93
C ILE A 12 6.51 -3.77 7.15
N SER A 13 5.66 -2.75 7.02
CA SER A 13 5.30 -1.86 8.11
C SER A 13 3.89 -1.31 7.92
N ALA A 14 3.24 -0.98 9.03
CA ALA A 14 1.96 -0.29 9.02
C ALA A 14 1.94 0.74 10.15
N LYS A 15 1.45 1.94 9.83
CA LYS A 15 1.23 3.03 10.78
C LYS A 15 -0.18 3.57 10.59
N GLN A 16 -0.77 4.01 11.70
CA GLN A 16 -2.08 4.63 11.69
C GLN A 16 -1.95 6.09 12.10
N GLN A 17 -2.65 6.96 11.39
CA GLN A 17 -2.72 8.38 11.70
C GLN A 17 -4.18 8.78 11.86
N THR A 18 -4.51 9.38 13.00
CA THR A 18 -5.84 9.97 13.23
C THR A 18 -5.95 11.27 12.45
N VAL A 19 -6.99 11.37 11.64
CA VAL A 19 -7.40 12.57 10.90
C VAL A 19 -8.91 12.74 11.10
N ALA A 20 -9.65 13.30 10.14
CA ALA A 20 -11.09 13.10 10.05
C ALA A 20 -11.42 11.65 9.62
N GLY A 21 -10.96 10.67 10.41
CA GLY A 21 -10.93 9.24 10.10
C GLY A 21 -9.62 8.61 10.53
N THR A 22 -9.28 7.47 9.96
CA THR A 22 -7.98 6.83 10.13
C THR A 22 -7.31 6.73 8.77
N LEU A 23 -6.12 7.33 8.65
CA LEU A 23 -5.27 7.16 7.47
C LEU A 23 -4.24 6.07 7.80
N HIS A 24 -4.34 4.94 7.11
CA HIS A 24 -3.40 3.83 7.23
C HIS A 24 -2.26 4.02 6.23
N HIS A 25 -1.03 4.14 6.73
CA HIS A 25 0.18 4.15 5.91
C HIS A 25 0.81 2.77 5.96
N ILE A 26 0.81 2.06 4.83
CA ILE A 26 1.20 0.66 4.76
C ILE A 26 2.35 0.52 3.77
N THR A 27 3.47 -0.03 4.22
CA THR A 27 4.58 -0.42 3.36
C THR A 27 4.47 -1.91 3.06
N LEU A 28 4.43 -2.26 1.78
CA LEU A 28 4.12 -3.59 1.27
C LEU A 28 5.29 -4.12 0.44
N GLU A 29 5.65 -5.38 0.62
CA GLU A 29 6.44 -6.13 -0.35
C GLU A 29 5.48 -6.79 -1.35
N VAL A 30 5.72 -6.60 -2.64
CA VAL A 30 4.97 -7.18 -3.75
C VAL A 30 5.93 -7.83 -4.74
N LYS A 31 5.45 -8.85 -5.45
CA LYS A 31 6.16 -9.49 -6.55
C LYS A 31 5.60 -9.00 -7.88
N ASP A 32 6.49 -8.72 -8.81
CA ASP A 32 6.20 -8.41 -10.22
C ASP A 32 6.95 -9.45 -11.06
N GLY A 33 6.28 -10.59 -11.26
CA GLY A 33 6.93 -11.81 -11.73
C GLY A 33 7.98 -12.32 -10.73
N ALA A 34 9.23 -12.43 -11.18
CA ALA A 34 10.35 -12.84 -10.33
C ALA A 34 10.93 -11.71 -9.47
N ASN A 35 10.59 -10.46 -9.76
CA ASN A 35 11.16 -9.29 -9.10
C ASN A 35 10.37 -8.95 -7.84
N LYS A 36 11.06 -8.64 -6.75
CA LYS A 36 10.42 -8.10 -5.54
C LYS A 36 10.53 -6.58 -5.55
N LYS A 37 9.43 -5.92 -5.21
CA LYS A 37 9.29 -4.47 -5.14
C LYS A 37 8.65 -4.07 -3.82
N VAL A 38 8.93 -2.86 -3.36
CA VAL A 38 8.30 -2.30 -2.17
C VAL A 38 7.43 -1.13 -2.56
N TYR A 39 6.19 -1.15 -2.12
CA TYR A 39 5.20 -0.10 -2.37
C TYR A 39 4.74 0.54 -1.06
N GLU A 40 4.40 1.82 -1.13
CA GLU A 40 3.68 2.53 -0.08
C GLU A 40 2.24 2.71 -0.52
N ALA A 41 1.31 2.28 0.35
CA ALA A 41 -0.11 2.51 0.19
C ALA A 41 -0.60 3.43 1.31
N LYS A 42 -1.41 4.43 0.96
CA LYS A 42 -2.18 5.23 1.91
C LYS A 42 -3.65 4.94 1.73
N VAL A 43 -4.31 4.44 2.76
CA VAL A 43 -5.73 4.10 2.73
C VAL A 43 -6.45 4.94 3.76
N TRP A 44 -7.41 5.76 3.32
CA TRP A 44 -8.23 6.56 4.21
C TRP A 44 -9.53 5.83 4.52
N GLU A 45 -9.79 5.63 5.80
CA GLU A 45 -10.98 5.02 6.32
C GLU A 45 -11.77 6.00 7.18
N LYS A 46 -13.09 6.05 6.99
CA LYS A 46 -14.03 6.67 7.92
C LYS A 46 -15.10 5.64 8.26
N SER A 47 -14.91 4.94 9.38
CA SER A 47 -15.78 3.81 9.75
C SER A 47 -17.25 4.24 9.93
N TRP A 48 -17.50 5.48 10.37
CA TRP A 48 -18.86 6.01 10.54
C TRP A 48 -19.59 6.31 9.21
N GLU A 49 -18.87 6.43 8.10
CA GLU A 49 -19.46 6.61 6.76
C GLU A 49 -19.39 5.34 5.90
N ASN A 50 -18.89 4.22 6.46
CA ASN A 50 -18.52 3.02 5.70
C ASN A 50 -17.61 3.34 4.51
N PHE A 51 -16.77 4.36 4.63
CA PHE A 51 -15.91 4.85 3.57
C PHE A 51 -14.49 4.27 3.71
N LYS A 52 -13.96 3.76 2.61
CA LYS A 52 -12.55 3.33 2.46
C LYS A 52 -12.08 3.67 1.05
N GLU A 53 -10.98 4.41 0.95
CA GLU A 53 -10.41 4.82 -0.34
C GLU A 53 -8.88 4.74 -0.31
N VAL A 54 -8.27 4.27 -1.40
CA VAL A 54 -6.83 4.32 -1.60
C VAL A 54 -6.47 5.74 -2.07
N GLN A 55 -5.83 6.51 -1.20
CA GLN A 55 -5.37 7.86 -1.50
C GLN A 55 -4.10 7.85 -2.34
N GLU A 56 -3.21 6.89 -2.08
CA GLU A 56 -1.94 6.78 -2.78
C GLU A 56 -1.52 5.31 -2.84
N PHE A 57 -0.97 4.89 -3.98
CA PHE A 57 -0.30 3.60 -4.14
C PHE A 57 0.90 3.80 -5.06
N LYS A 58 2.11 3.74 -4.51
CA LYS A 58 3.34 4.07 -5.25
C LYS A 58 4.47 3.09 -4.97
N LEU A 59 5.28 2.82 -5.99
CA LEU A 59 6.55 2.14 -5.85
C LEU A 59 7.52 3.07 -5.12
N ILE A 60 8.18 2.58 -4.07
CA ILE A 60 9.18 3.36 -3.31
C ILE A 60 10.60 2.85 -3.54
N GLN A 61 10.75 1.56 -3.81
CA GLN A 61 12.04 0.96 -4.16
C GLN A 61 11.84 -0.43 -4.80
N ASP A 62 12.80 -0.87 -5.60
CA ASP A 62 12.99 -2.31 -5.83
C ASP A 62 13.48 -2.93 -4.51
N ALA A 63 12.95 -4.10 -4.14
CA ALA A 63 13.39 -4.74 -2.91
C ALA A 63 14.84 -5.20 -3.07
N PRO A 64 15.70 -5.08 -2.05
CA PRO A 64 17.04 -5.61 -2.12
C PRO A 64 17.00 -7.12 -2.41
N ALA A 65 17.95 -7.57 -3.23
CA ALA A 65 18.10 -8.97 -3.66
C ALA A 65 18.26 -9.94 -2.47
#